data_AF-A0A9E3Y4I3-F1
#
_entry.id   AF-A0A9E3Y4I3-F1
#
_cell.length_a   1.000
_cell.length_b   1.000
_cell.length_c   1.000
_cell.angle_alpha   90.00
_cell.angle_beta   90.00
_cell.angle_gamma   90.00
#
_symmetry.space_group_name_H-M   'P 1'
#
loop_
_entity.id
_entity.type
_entity.pdbx_description
1 polymer ?
#
loop_
_entity_poly.entity_id
_entity_poly.type
_entity_poly.pdbx_seq_one_letter_code
_entity_poly.pdbx_strand_id
1 'polypeptide(L)' 'QRRAVAPVADATTFTLTRAALIGAITGTLDVVAALGDGTVQCAGDPGVLGTLVGLVDRVDPDFAIVTP' A
#
# COMPACT_ATOMS: atom_id res chain seq x y z
N GLN A 1 13.53 -14.25 6.28
CA GLN A 1 12.61 -13.47 5.43
C GLN A 1 11.27 -14.19 5.41
N ARG A 2 10.19 -13.63 5.96
CA ARG A 2 8.85 -14.24 5.87
C ARG A 2 8.34 -14.07 4.44
N ARG A 3 8.21 -15.16 3.69
CA ARG A 3 7.64 -15.19 2.34
C ARG A 3 6.42 -16.12 2.37
N ALA A 4 5.29 -15.64 1.87
CA ALA A 4 4.14 -16.51 1.65
C ALA A 4 4.45 -17.48 0.49
N VAL A 5 4.18 -18.77 0.70
CA VAL A 5 4.42 -19.83 -0.30
C VAL A 5 3.31 -19.85 -1.36
N ALA A 6 2.12 -19.39 -0.99
CA ALA A 6 0.98 -19.16 -1.87
C ALA A 6 0.16 -17.95 -1.37
N PRO A 7 -0.64 -17.30 -2.23
CA PRO A 7 -1.61 -16.31 -1.79
C PRO A 7 -2.60 -16.93 -0.81
N VAL A 8 -3.05 -16.14 0.17
CA VAL A 8 -4.19 -16.52 1.00
C VAL A 8 -5.43 -16.54 0.11
N ALA A 9 -6.33 -17.50 0.33
CA ALA A 9 -7.61 -17.55 -0.37
C ALA A 9 -8.37 -16.23 -0.21
N ASP A 10 -8.97 -15.75 -1.29
CA ASP A 10 -9.76 -14.51 -1.35
C ASP A 10 -8.98 -13.22 -1.01
N ALA A 11 -7.64 -13.27 -1.00
CA ALA A 11 -6.83 -12.07 -0.81
C ALA A 11 -6.93 -11.14 -2.02
N THR A 12 -7.11 -9.83 -1.75
CA THR A 12 -6.95 -8.80 -2.76
C THR A 12 -5.54 -8.86 -3.34
N THR A 13 -5.45 -8.98 -4.67
CA THR A 13 -4.19 -9.05 -5.41
C THR A 13 -4.04 -7.85 -6.32
N PHE A 14 -2.96 -7.10 -6.13
CA PHE A 14 -2.59 -6.01 -7.02
C PHE A 14 -1.47 -6.46 -7.98
N THR A 15 -1.67 -6.22 -9.26
CA THR A 15 -0.65 -6.43 -10.31
C THR A 15 -0.21 -5.07 -10.83
N LEU A 16 1.08 -4.78 -10.65
CA LEU A 16 1.67 -3.49 -11.02
C LEU A 16 3.20 -3.62 -11.14
N THR A 17 3.82 -2.61 -11.75
CA THR A 17 5.28 -2.52 -11.78
C THR A 17 5.84 -2.11 -10.42
N ARG A 18 7.13 -2.40 -10.19
CA ARG A 18 7.83 -1.93 -8.99
C ARG A 18 7.80 -0.40 -8.86
N ALA A 19 7.92 0.33 -9.98
CA ALA A 19 7.90 1.79 -9.98
C ALA A 19 6.53 2.33 -9.56
N ALA A 20 5.45 1.73 -10.07
CA ALA A 20 4.09 2.07 -9.65
C ALA A 20 3.87 1.78 -8.15
N LEU A 21 4.44 0.70 -7.61
CA LEU A 21 4.31 0.38 -6.18
C LEU A 21 4.99 1.44 -5.32
N ILE A 22 6.21 1.83 -5.69
CA ILE A 22 6.93 2.90 -4.99
C ILE A 22 6.08 4.17 -5.03
N GLY A 23 5.60 4.56 -6.22
CA GLY A 23 4.81 5.78 -6.36
C GLY A 23 3.52 5.77 -5.54
N ALA A 24 2.83 4.62 -5.46
CA ALA A 24 1.64 4.46 -4.65
C ALA A 24 1.93 4.65 -3.15
N ILE A 25 3.04 4.08 -2.66
CA ILE A 25 3.42 4.16 -1.23
C ILE A 25 4.00 5.54 -0.86
N THR A 26 4.71 6.21 -1.77
CA THR A 26 5.26 7.55 -1.53
C THR A 26 4.28 8.68 -1.86
N GLY A 27 3.08 8.35 -2.33
CA GLY A 27 2.04 9.32 -2.71
C GLY A 27 2.32 10.09 -4.00
N THR A 28 3.27 9.65 -4.83
CA THR A 28 3.57 10.27 -6.13
C THR A 28 2.77 9.66 -7.29
N LEU A 29 2.03 8.58 -7.04
CA LEU A 29 1.06 8.00 -7.96
C LEU A 29 -0.33 8.05 -7.32
N ASP A 30 -1.30 8.60 -8.04
CA ASP A 30 -2.71 8.45 -7.68
C ASP A 30 -3.19 7.04 -8.05
N VAL A 31 -3.40 6.21 -7.03
CA VAL A 31 -3.81 4.81 -7.19
C VAL A 31 -5.20 4.70 -7.83
N VAL A 32 -6.11 5.65 -7.57
CA VAL A 32 -7.47 5.61 -8.13
C VAL A 32 -7.42 5.88 -9.63
N ALA A 33 -6.65 6.89 -10.05
CA ALA A 33 -6.41 7.16 -11.46
C ALA A 33 -5.71 5.98 -12.15
N ALA A 34 -4.68 5.41 -11.51
CA ALA A 34 -3.91 4.28 -12.04
C ALA A 34 -4.71 2.97 -12.16
N LEU A 35 -5.73 2.78 -11.32
CA LEU A 35 -6.70 1.70 -11.49
C LEU A 35 -7.60 1.94 -12.71
N GLY A 36 -8.01 3.19 -12.94
CA GLY A 36 -8.87 3.58 -14.06
C GLY A 36 -8.19 3.48 -15.43
N ASP A 37 -6.89 3.76 -15.51
CA ASP A 37 -6.11 3.69 -16.75
C ASP A 37 -5.43 2.33 -17.00
N GLY A 38 -5.49 1.41 -16.02
CA GLY A 38 -4.96 0.06 -16.12
C GLY A 38 -3.46 -0.08 -15.78
N THR A 39 -2.79 0.99 -15.36
CA THR A 39 -1.42 0.95 -14.83
C THR A 39 -1.31 0.05 -13.59
N VAL A 40 -2.36 0.03 -12.78
CA VAL A 40 -2.54 -0.89 -11.65
C VAL A 40 -3.76 -1.74 -11.92
N GLN A 41 -3.63 -3.05 -11.78
CA GLN A 41 -4.75 -3.97 -11.84
C GLN A 41 -5.02 -4.52 -10.44
N CYS A 42 -6.30 -4.68 -10.10
CA CYS A 42 -6.72 -5.23 -8.82
C CYS A 42 -7.73 -6.35 -9.04
N ALA A 43 -7.47 -7.51 -8.44
CA ALA A 43 -8.45 -8.57 -8.27
C ALA A 43 -8.86 -8.63 -6.80
N GLY A 44 -10.16 -8.45 -6.52
CA GLY A 44 -10.68 -8.34 -5.15
C GLY A 44 -11.11 -6.91 -4.82
N ASP A 45 -11.08 -6.55 -3.52
CA ASP A 45 -11.48 -5.23 -3.04
C ASP A 45 -10.26 -4.28 -2.94
N PRO A 46 -10.17 -3.22 -3.78
CA PRO A 46 -9.08 -2.26 -3.72
C PRO A 46 -9.09 -1.43 -2.42
N GLY A 47 -10.23 -1.36 -1.71
CA GLY A 47 -10.35 -0.67 -0.42
C GLY A 47 -9.46 -1.25 0.68
N VAL A 48 -9.11 -2.54 0.58
CA VAL A 48 -8.21 -3.24 1.54
C VAL A 48 -6.84 -2.57 1.63
N LEU A 49 -6.30 -2.04 0.53
CA LEU A 49 -5.03 -1.31 0.55
C LEU A 49 -5.18 0.01 1.32
N GLY A 50 -6.31 0.71 1.14
CA GLY A 50 -6.64 1.91 1.90
C GLY A 50 -6.75 1.62 3.40
N THR A 51 -7.41 0.51 3.78
CA THR A 51 -7.45 0.05 5.17
C THR A 51 -6.06 -0.22 5.73
N LEU A 52 -5.20 -0.94 5.00
CA LEU A 52 -3.83 -1.23 5.44
C LEU A 52 -3.03 0.05 5.71
N VAL A 53 -3.09 1.03 4.80
CA VAL A 53 -2.42 2.32 4.98
C VAL A 53 -3.00 3.06 6.19
N GLY A 54 -4.33 3.02 6.39
CA GLY A 54 -5.00 3.62 7.53
C GLY A 54 -4.63 3.00 8.89
N LEU A 55 -4.05 1.79 8.91
CA LEU A 55 -3.52 1.15 10.12
C LEU A 55 -2.09 1.59 10.45
N VAL A 56 -1.41 2.30 9.54
CA VAL A 56 -0.05 2.82 9.75
C VAL A 56 -0.14 4.22 10.34
N ASP A 57 0.33 4.37 11.58
CA ASP A 57 0.35 5.67 12.25
C ASP A 57 1.46 6.58 11.71
N ARG A 58 1.31 7.89 11.90
CA ARG A 58 2.37 8.85 11.62
C ARG A 58 3.38 8.84 12.75
N VAL A 59 4.66 8.79 12.37
CA VAL A 59 5.76 9.01 13.32
C VAL A 59 5.90 10.51 13.55
N ASP A 60 5.84 10.93 14.81
CA ASP A 60 6.20 12.28 15.21
C ASP A 60 7.72 12.46 15.14
N PRO A 61 8.26 13.26 14.21
CA PRO A 61 9.69 13.52 14.16
C PRO A 61 10.19 14.36 15.34
N ASP A 62 9.31 15.12 15.99
CA ASP A 62 9.61 16.03 17.09
C ASP A 62 9.31 15.38 18.45
N PHE A 63 9.35 14.04 18.52
CA PHE A 63 9.17 13.30 19.76
C PHE A 63 10.17 13.75 20.84
N ALA A 64 9.73 13.75 22.09
CA ALA A 64 10.58 14.18 23.21
C ALA A 64 11.81 13.26 23.36
N ILE A 65 13.01 13.86 23.30
CA ILE A 65 14.28 13.11 23.40
C ILE A 65 14.77 13.03 24.84
N VAL A 66 14.69 14.15 25.58
CA VAL A 66 15.29 14.30 26.93
C VAL A 66 14.26 14.34 28.06
N THR A 67 12.98 14.26 27.73
CA THR A 67 11.86 14.16 28.67
C THR A 67 10.99 12.96 28.27
N PRO A 68 10.37 12.26 29.24
CA PRO A 68 9.34 11.27 28.93
C PRO A 68 8.17 11.85 28.12
#